data_AF-A0A4Y8CGN9-F1
#
_entry.id   AF-A0A4Y8CGN9-F1
#
_cell.length_a   1.000
_cell.length_b   1.000
_cell.length_c   1.000
_cell.angle_alpha   90.00
_cell.angle_beta   90.00
_cell.angle_gamma   90.00
#
_symmetry.space_group_name_H-M   'P 1'
#
loop_
_entity.id
_entity.type
_entity.pdbx_description
1 polymer ?
#
loop_
_entity_poly.entity_id
_entity_poly.type
_entity_poly.pdbx_seq_one_letter_code
_entity_poly.pdbx_strand_id
1 'polypeptide(L)'
;DKRISREKYLEILDEAMHALLNPSILIKNLEKQMLVLAQNENYEEAAKVRDQIVTIKDLEVKVEIDIAKLEDFEVFALAFKNSMLSTLRFVVQNGKIISVNSKITSIKNDIQWDKNEIYKQLILENFSMDIPLLANVIYVYEEFEDRVLLEEILSQRFDKKISIKIPKIGEKRRICDLAFQNALLNIEKEQKNHGFTIQKELKSYFGLENLPNDIEIFDNSHLQGVANVGAMVTYSANSWDKSKYRKFHLKHKNDYDQMREVLMRRALDFDKIPPPDLWLIDGGKALLDLAKEIIVSSGANVDILAISKEKIDAKAH
;
A
#
# COMPACT_ATOMS: atom_id res chain seq x y z
N ASP A 1 -10.67 14.37 27.66
CA ASP A 1 -9.43 14.67 26.91
C ASP A 1 -8.25 13.84 27.37
N LYS A 2 -7.84 12.87 26.54
CA LYS A 2 -6.51 12.26 26.63
C LYS A 2 -5.98 12.06 25.20
N ARG A 3 -5.67 13.16 24.52
CA ARG A 3 -4.96 13.10 23.24
C ARG A 3 -3.48 12.91 23.55
N ILE A 4 -2.92 11.81 23.05
CA ILE A 4 -1.50 11.47 23.16
C ILE A 4 -0.73 12.48 22.29
N SER A 5 0.34 13.07 22.80
CA SER A 5 1.16 14.02 22.04
C SER A 5 1.80 13.33 20.84
N ARG A 6 2.10 14.09 19.79
CA ARG A 6 2.72 13.57 18.56
C ARG A 6 4.05 12.87 18.84
N GLU A 7 4.85 13.37 19.78
CA GLU A 7 6.09 12.69 20.19
C GLU A 7 5.81 11.35 20.85
N LYS A 8 4.79 11.28 21.71
CA LYS A 8 4.44 10.05 22.42
C LYS A 8 3.77 9.01 21.52
N TYR A 9 3.08 9.47 20.48
CA TYR A 9 2.59 8.60 19.41
C TYR A 9 3.73 8.03 18.57
N LEU A 10 4.75 8.84 18.27
CA LEU A 10 5.95 8.38 17.56
C LEU A 10 6.76 7.39 18.41
N GLU A 11 6.90 7.59 19.73
CA GLU A 11 7.51 6.61 20.63
C GLU A 11 6.75 5.27 20.64
N ILE A 12 5.42 5.30 20.68
CA ILE A 12 4.59 4.08 20.62
C ILE A 12 4.72 3.38 19.25
N LEU A 13 4.82 4.16 18.17
CA LEU A 13 5.02 3.64 16.82
C LEU A 13 6.40 2.99 16.66
N ASP A 14 7.43 3.62 17.24
CA ASP A 14 8.81 3.15 17.22
C ASP A 14 8.99 1.92 18.12
N GLU A 15 8.33 1.87 19.29
CA GLU A 15 8.23 0.66 20.13
C GLU A 15 7.50 -0.47 19.39
N ALA A 16 6.43 -0.18 18.66
CA ALA A 16 5.69 -1.17 17.87
C ALA A 16 6.52 -1.69 16.68
N MET A 17 7.28 -0.82 16.01
CA MET A 17 8.23 -1.21 14.97
C MET A 17 9.41 -2.01 15.53
N HIS A 18 9.95 -1.62 16.69
CA HIS A 18 10.98 -2.38 17.41
C HIS A 18 10.48 -3.75 17.87
N ALA A 19 9.19 -3.86 18.25
CA ALA A 19 8.56 -5.13 18.60
C ALA A 19 8.37 -6.05 17.39
N LEU A 20 8.06 -5.49 16.22
CA LEU A 20 7.95 -6.25 14.96
C LEU A 20 9.31 -6.73 14.43
N LEU A 21 10.40 -6.04 14.79
CA LEU A 21 11.78 -6.37 14.37
C LEU A 21 12.54 -7.23 15.39
N ASN A 22 12.09 -7.30 16.64
CA ASN A 22 12.64 -8.18 17.69
C ASN A 22 11.59 -9.19 18.17
N PRO A 23 11.66 -10.46 17.71
CA PRO A 23 10.75 -11.53 18.13
C PRO A 23 10.60 -11.65 19.65
N SER A 24 11.67 -11.38 20.40
CA SER A 24 11.70 -11.39 21.87
C SER A 24 10.76 -10.36 22.53
N ILE A 25 10.57 -9.19 21.91
CA ILE A 25 9.66 -8.14 22.41
C ILE A 25 8.22 -8.47 22.01
N LEU A 26 8.00 -9.00 20.79
CA LEU A 26 6.68 -9.47 20.35
C LEU A 26 6.17 -10.61 21.22
N ILE A 27 7.02 -11.60 21.53
CA ILE A 27 6.72 -12.69 22.46
C ILE A 27 6.31 -12.14 23.82
N LYS A 28 7.06 -11.18 24.37
CA LYS A 28 6.77 -10.59 25.68
C LYS A 28 5.42 -9.85 25.70
N ASN A 29 5.06 -9.18 24.60
CA ASN A 29 3.77 -8.51 24.46
C ASN A 29 2.61 -9.52 24.29
N LEU A 30 2.80 -10.57 23.50
CA LEU A 30 1.83 -11.65 23.35
C LEU A 30 1.65 -12.43 24.67
N GLU A 31 2.72 -12.65 25.44
CA GLU A 31 2.65 -13.26 26.78
C GLU A 31 1.82 -12.40 27.74
N LYS A 32 2.01 -11.07 27.70
CA LYS A 32 1.20 -10.13 28.49
C LYS A 32 -0.27 -10.14 28.05
N GLN A 33 -0.53 -10.17 26.75
CA GLN A 33 -1.90 -10.23 26.20
C GLN A 33 -2.60 -11.55 26.55
N MET A 34 -1.89 -12.68 26.45
CA MET A 34 -2.36 -14.00 26.86
C MET A 34 -2.74 -14.03 28.35
N LEU A 35 -1.90 -13.44 29.21
CA LEU A 35 -2.16 -13.32 30.65
C LEU A 35 -3.41 -12.50 30.95
N VAL A 36 -3.61 -11.37 30.27
CA VAL A 36 -4.81 -10.55 30.43
C VAL A 36 -6.07 -11.29 29.97
N LEU A 37 -5.99 -12.02 28.85
CA LEU A 37 -7.11 -12.83 28.36
C LEU A 37 -7.45 -13.97 29.33
N ALA A 38 -6.44 -14.63 29.90
CA ALA A 38 -6.64 -15.68 30.90
C ALA A 38 -7.22 -15.16 32.23
N GLN A 39 -6.81 -13.95 32.66
CA GLN A 39 -7.35 -13.28 33.84
C GLN A 39 -8.82 -12.85 33.66
N ASN A 40 -9.23 -12.53 32.43
CA ASN A 40 -10.61 -12.21 32.08
C ASN A 40 -11.45 -13.44 31.68
N GLU A 41 -10.98 -14.65 32.02
CA GLU A 41 -11.66 -15.93 31.74
C GLU A 41 -11.90 -16.25 30.25
N ASN A 42 -11.21 -15.55 29.33
CA ASN A 42 -11.27 -15.78 27.89
C ASN A 42 -10.26 -16.85 27.44
N TYR A 43 -10.43 -18.08 27.92
CA TYR A 43 -9.45 -19.16 27.77
C TYR A 43 -9.19 -19.60 26.33
N GLU A 44 -10.20 -19.55 25.46
CA GLU A 44 -10.06 -19.97 24.05
C GLU A 44 -9.15 -19.01 23.27
N GLU A 45 -9.31 -17.70 23.48
CA GLU A 45 -8.46 -16.68 22.88
C GLU A 45 -7.06 -16.67 23.48
N ALA A 46 -6.93 -16.92 24.79
CA ALA A 46 -5.63 -17.10 25.43
C ALA A 46 -4.87 -18.32 24.85
N ALA A 47 -5.56 -19.43 24.57
CA ALA A 47 -4.96 -20.60 23.95
C ALA A 47 -4.47 -20.31 22.51
N LYS A 48 -5.23 -19.54 21.71
CA LYS A 48 -4.79 -19.09 20.38
C LYS A 48 -3.51 -18.25 20.44
N VAL A 49 -3.42 -17.31 21.38
CA VAL A 49 -2.22 -16.48 21.58
C VAL A 49 -1.04 -17.32 22.06
N ARG A 50 -1.26 -18.31 22.94
CA ARG A 50 -0.23 -19.27 23.36
C ARG A 50 0.35 -20.04 22.18
N ASP A 51 -0.52 -20.58 21.32
CA ASP A 51 -0.08 -21.40 20.19
C ASP A 51 0.66 -20.55 19.13
N GLN A 52 0.29 -19.26 19.00
CA GLN A 52 1.07 -18.28 18.23
C GLN A 52 2.47 -18.04 18.84
N ILE A 53 2.57 -17.88 20.16
CA ILE A 53 3.87 -17.73 20.85
C ILE A 53 4.75 -18.96 20.60
N VAL A 54 4.20 -20.17 20.71
CA VAL A 54 4.93 -21.42 20.45
C VAL A 54 5.42 -21.48 19.00
N THR A 55 4.56 -21.14 18.04
CA THR A 55 4.91 -21.10 16.62
C THR A 55 6.06 -20.12 16.34
N ILE A 56 6.04 -18.95 16.98
CA ILE A 56 7.09 -17.93 16.85
C ILE A 56 8.40 -18.42 17.48
N LYS A 57 8.35 -19.03 18.68
CA LYS A 57 9.53 -19.61 19.36
C LYS A 57 10.15 -20.77 18.57
N ASP A 58 9.33 -21.63 17.98
CA ASP A 58 9.82 -22.75 17.15
C ASP A 58 10.47 -22.28 15.84
N LEU A 59 9.99 -21.17 15.27
CA LEU A 59 10.63 -20.49 14.14
C LEU A 59 11.97 -19.86 14.54
N GLU A 60 12.07 -19.28 15.74
CA GLU A 60 13.30 -18.69 16.29
C GLU A 60 14.41 -19.75 16.44
N VAL A 61 14.12 -20.89 17.08
CA VAL A 61 15.10 -21.96 17.35
C VAL A 61 15.59 -22.67 16.08
N LYS A 62 14.74 -22.87 15.06
CA LYS A 62 15.14 -23.48 13.78
C LYS A 62 15.99 -22.56 12.90
N VAL A 63 15.85 -21.25 13.04
CA VAL A 63 16.62 -20.24 12.30
C VAL A 63 17.97 -19.97 12.99
N GLU A 64 18.05 -20.03 14.32
CA GLU A 64 19.26 -19.67 15.08
C GLU A 64 20.41 -20.70 14.98
N ILE A 65 20.10 -22.00 14.90
CA ILE A 65 21.11 -23.07 15.02
C ILE A 65 21.88 -23.31 13.71
N ASP A 66 21.26 -23.10 12.54
CA ASP A 66 21.89 -23.38 11.23
C ASP A 66 22.60 -22.17 10.61
N ILE A 67 22.19 -20.94 10.94
CA ILE A 67 22.81 -19.72 10.37
C ILE A 67 24.07 -19.31 11.16
N ALA A 68 24.22 -19.73 12.43
CA ALA A 68 25.39 -19.42 13.26
C ALA A 68 26.73 -19.98 12.73
N LYS A 69 26.70 -20.89 11.75
CA LYS A 69 27.89 -21.41 11.04
C LYS A 69 28.25 -20.62 9.77
N LEU A 70 27.43 -19.64 9.40
CA LEU A 70 27.65 -18.85 8.19
C LEU A 70 28.59 -17.68 8.48
N GLU A 71 29.43 -17.36 7.50
CA GLU A 71 30.17 -16.11 7.45
C GLU A 71 29.22 -14.90 7.56
N ASP A 72 29.72 -13.73 7.98
CA ASP A 72 28.94 -12.51 7.89
C ASP A 72 28.71 -12.15 6.42
N PHE A 73 27.47 -11.84 6.04
CA PHE A 73 27.09 -11.49 4.68
C PHE A 73 25.92 -10.52 4.65
N GLU A 74 25.75 -9.87 3.50
CA GLU A 74 24.58 -9.04 3.23
C GLU A 74 23.74 -9.65 2.13
N VAL A 75 22.43 -9.35 2.13
CA VAL A 75 21.49 -9.83 1.11
C VAL A 75 20.75 -8.67 0.50
N PHE A 76 20.70 -8.60 -0.83
CA PHE A 76 19.88 -7.63 -1.56
C PHE A 76 18.82 -8.32 -2.42
N ALA A 77 17.59 -7.84 -2.30
CA ALA A 77 16.46 -8.30 -3.08
C ALA A 77 15.69 -7.12 -3.68
N LEU A 78 15.16 -7.33 -4.89
CA LEU A 78 14.28 -6.41 -5.59
C LEU A 78 12.97 -7.13 -5.84
N ALA A 79 11.85 -6.49 -5.53
CA ALA A 79 10.53 -6.96 -5.90
C ALA A 79 9.79 -5.87 -6.67
N PHE A 80 9.10 -6.27 -7.74
CA PHE A 80 8.27 -5.37 -8.53
C PHE A 80 6.85 -5.93 -8.62
N LYS A 81 5.86 -5.11 -8.27
CA LYS A 81 4.44 -5.48 -8.34
C LYS A 81 3.58 -4.22 -8.41
N ASN A 82 2.58 -4.21 -9.29
CA ASN A 82 1.61 -3.11 -9.46
C ASN A 82 2.26 -1.71 -9.57
N SER A 83 3.26 -1.56 -10.45
CA SER A 83 3.97 -0.29 -10.67
C SER A 83 4.70 0.25 -9.42
N MET A 84 4.97 -0.61 -8.44
CA MET A 84 5.82 -0.31 -7.30
C MET A 84 7.04 -1.22 -7.31
N LEU A 85 8.20 -0.63 -7.05
CA LEU A 85 9.46 -1.31 -6.78
C LEU A 85 9.74 -1.23 -5.28
N SER A 86 10.00 -2.37 -4.65
CA SER A 86 10.59 -2.43 -3.33
C SER A 86 12.00 -3.00 -3.41
N THR A 87 12.95 -2.26 -2.85
CA THR A 87 14.31 -2.73 -2.61
C THR A 87 14.43 -3.15 -1.16
N LEU A 88 15.18 -4.21 -0.90
CA LEU A 88 15.41 -4.70 0.46
C LEU A 88 16.86 -5.13 0.63
N ARG A 89 17.42 -4.82 1.81
CA ARG A 89 18.74 -5.21 2.28
C ARG A 89 18.63 -5.88 3.64
N PHE A 90 19.24 -7.05 3.80
CA PHE A 90 19.55 -7.64 5.10
C PHE A 90 21.04 -7.56 5.38
N VAL A 91 21.39 -7.31 6.64
CA VAL A 91 22.74 -7.52 7.16
C VAL A 91 22.69 -8.70 8.11
N VAL A 92 23.48 -9.74 7.81
CA VAL A 92 23.55 -10.97 8.61
C VAL A 92 24.92 -11.04 9.29
N GLN A 93 24.91 -11.08 10.62
CA GLN A 93 26.12 -11.25 11.43
C GLN A 93 25.93 -12.33 12.48
N ASN A 94 26.93 -13.19 12.67
CA ASN A 94 26.87 -14.33 13.61
C ASN A 94 25.59 -15.17 13.45
N GLY A 95 25.15 -15.32 12.21
CA GLY A 95 23.94 -16.04 11.88
C GLY A 95 22.61 -15.36 12.21
N LYS A 96 22.62 -14.06 12.52
CA LYS A 96 21.40 -13.31 12.83
C LYS A 96 21.23 -12.16 11.86
N ILE A 97 20.00 -11.91 11.43
CA ILE A 97 19.67 -10.69 10.69
C ILE A 97 19.68 -9.54 11.70
N ILE A 98 20.74 -8.74 11.69
CA ILE A 98 20.92 -7.62 12.63
C ILE A 98 20.36 -6.30 12.09
N SER A 99 20.08 -6.24 10.79
CA SER A 99 19.53 -5.04 10.14
C SER A 99 18.69 -5.41 8.93
N VAL A 100 17.58 -4.68 8.77
CA VAL A 100 16.69 -4.73 7.62
C VAL A 100 16.45 -3.31 7.14
N ASN A 101 16.90 -2.99 5.93
CA ASN A 101 16.60 -1.72 5.28
C ASN A 101 15.74 -2.00 4.04
N SER A 102 14.70 -1.21 3.85
CA SER A 102 13.87 -1.31 2.66
C SER A 102 13.43 0.05 2.19
N LYS A 103 13.25 0.19 0.87
CA LYS A 103 12.74 1.40 0.22
C LYS A 103 11.68 0.99 -0.78
N ILE A 104 10.61 1.78 -0.87
CA ILE A 104 9.56 1.61 -1.87
C ILE A 104 9.58 2.82 -2.78
N THR A 105 9.40 2.59 -4.08
CA THR A 105 9.36 3.66 -5.08
C THR A 105 8.27 3.34 -6.09
N SER A 106 7.39 4.31 -6.34
CA SER A 106 6.40 4.20 -7.41
C SER A 106 7.07 4.44 -8.76
N ILE A 107 6.86 3.52 -9.70
CA ILE A 107 7.39 3.60 -11.06
C ILE A 107 6.26 4.05 -11.98
N LYS A 108 6.53 5.07 -12.81
CA LYS A 108 5.60 5.50 -13.86
C LYS A 108 5.61 4.47 -15.00
N ASN A 109 4.43 4.14 -15.51
CA ASN A 109 4.21 3.06 -16.49
C ASN A 109 5.01 3.17 -17.81
N ASP A 110 5.65 4.31 -18.10
CA ASP A 110 6.39 4.54 -19.34
C ASP A 110 7.93 4.36 -19.22
N ILE A 111 8.45 4.06 -18.03
CA ILE A 111 9.89 3.83 -17.84
C ILE A 111 10.15 2.33 -17.94
N GLN A 112 10.82 1.90 -19.01
CA GLN A 112 11.40 0.56 -19.07
C GLN A 112 12.46 0.47 -17.96
N TRP A 113 12.17 -0.34 -16.95
CA TRP A 113 13.02 -0.48 -15.78
C TRP A 113 14.17 -1.42 -16.10
N ASP A 114 15.38 -0.95 -15.83
CA ASP A 114 16.58 -1.77 -15.98
C ASP A 114 16.97 -2.34 -14.61
N LYS A 115 16.73 -3.64 -14.44
CA LYS A 115 17.11 -4.38 -13.24
C LYS A 115 18.61 -4.25 -12.95
N ASN A 116 19.44 -4.20 -13.99
CA ASN A 116 20.88 -4.06 -13.85
C ASN A 116 21.24 -2.74 -13.17
N GLU A 117 20.68 -1.63 -13.65
CA GLU A 117 20.88 -0.31 -13.06
C GLU A 117 20.35 -0.21 -11.63
N ILE A 118 19.19 -0.81 -11.34
CA ILE A 118 18.61 -0.78 -9.99
C ILE A 118 19.50 -1.52 -8.99
N TYR A 119 19.98 -2.72 -9.32
CA TYR A 119 20.91 -3.44 -8.44
C TYR A 119 22.21 -2.67 -8.25
N LYS A 120 22.76 -2.11 -9.33
CA LYS A 120 23.99 -1.31 -9.31
C LYS A 120 23.85 -0.10 -8.38
N GLN A 121 22.80 0.68 -8.58
CA GLN A 121 22.52 1.85 -7.74
C GLN A 121 22.34 1.44 -6.27
N LEU A 122 21.50 0.44 -6.00
CA LEU A 122 21.22 -0.02 -4.65
C LEU A 122 22.49 -0.47 -3.91
N ILE A 123 23.35 -1.26 -4.56
CA ILE A 123 24.59 -1.73 -3.95
C ILE A 123 25.56 -0.56 -3.77
N LEU A 124 25.80 0.28 -4.78
CA LEU A 124 26.74 1.39 -4.66
C LEU A 124 26.37 2.40 -3.57
N GLU A 125 25.06 2.69 -3.40
CA GLU A 125 24.55 3.58 -2.35
C GLU A 125 24.81 3.03 -0.93
N ASN A 126 24.79 1.70 -0.75
CA ASN A 126 24.97 1.05 0.55
C ASN A 126 26.45 0.74 0.89
N PHE A 127 27.36 0.92 -0.07
CA PHE A 127 28.79 0.64 0.08
C PHE A 127 29.65 1.86 -0.31
N SER A 128 29.28 3.06 0.13
CA SER A 128 30.10 4.27 -0.02
C SER A 128 31.30 4.25 0.95
N MET A 129 32.33 5.06 0.69
CA MET A 129 33.54 5.10 1.55
C MET A 129 33.25 5.53 2.99
N ASP A 130 32.17 6.25 3.23
CA ASP A 130 31.75 6.72 4.56
C ASP A 130 31.02 5.64 5.37
N ILE A 131 30.66 4.51 4.73
CA ILE A 131 29.95 3.40 5.37
C ILE A 131 30.96 2.27 5.67
N PRO A 132 31.10 1.86 6.94
CA PRO A 132 31.96 0.73 7.30
C PRO A 132 31.55 -0.55 6.57
N LEU A 133 32.53 -1.28 6.02
CA LEU A 133 32.29 -2.58 5.40
C LEU A 133 31.95 -3.62 6.48
N LEU A 134 30.70 -4.09 6.51
CA LEU A 134 30.20 -5.05 7.50
C LEU A 134 30.42 -6.52 7.10
N ALA A 135 30.55 -6.80 5.80
CA ALA A 135 30.77 -8.13 5.27
C ALA A 135 31.47 -8.08 3.91
N ASN A 136 32.21 -9.15 3.59
CA ASN A 136 32.92 -9.29 2.31
C ASN A 136 32.11 -10.09 1.27
N VAL A 137 30.96 -10.63 1.65
CA VAL A 137 30.10 -11.42 0.77
C VAL A 137 28.71 -10.80 0.71
N ILE A 138 28.26 -10.59 -0.51
CA ILE A 138 26.93 -10.06 -0.82
C ILE A 138 26.18 -11.16 -1.57
N TYR A 139 24.98 -11.50 -1.13
CA TYR A 139 24.08 -12.35 -1.87
C TYR A 139 22.99 -11.51 -2.52
N VAL A 140 22.66 -11.82 -3.77
CA VAL A 140 21.53 -11.20 -4.46
C VAL A 140 20.51 -12.27 -4.84
N TYR A 141 19.24 -11.88 -4.79
CA TYR A 141 18.13 -12.79 -5.11
C TYR A 141 18.15 -13.24 -6.58
N GLU A 142 18.43 -12.31 -7.49
CA GLU A 142 18.49 -12.52 -8.94
C GLU A 142 19.83 -12.08 -9.54
N GLU A 143 20.21 -12.71 -10.66
CA GLU A 143 21.37 -12.30 -11.45
C GLU A 143 21.11 -10.96 -12.16
N PHE A 144 22.19 -10.18 -12.33
CA PHE A 144 22.25 -8.93 -13.09
C PHE A 144 23.60 -8.81 -13.81
N GLU A 145 23.67 -8.02 -14.88
CA GLU A 145 24.79 -8.01 -15.84
C GLU A 145 26.09 -7.50 -15.24
N ASP A 146 26.05 -6.37 -14.53
CA ASP A 146 27.24 -5.67 -14.01
C ASP A 146 27.75 -6.22 -12.67
N ARG A 147 27.40 -7.46 -12.33
CA ARG A 147 27.80 -8.10 -11.07
C ARG A 147 29.32 -8.13 -10.90
N VAL A 148 30.04 -8.58 -11.94
CA VAL A 148 31.51 -8.70 -11.92
C VAL A 148 32.18 -7.33 -11.81
N LEU A 149 31.65 -6.34 -12.54
CA LEU A 149 32.14 -4.96 -12.49
C LEU A 149 31.99 -4.38 -11.07
N LEU A 150 30.85 -4.63 -10.40
CA LEU A 150 30.66 -4.18 -9.01
C LEU A 150 31.58 -4.90 -8.03
N GLU A 151 31.84 -6.20 -8.20
CA GLU A 151 32.83 -6.92 -7.38
C GLU A 151 34.20 -6.24 -7.45
N GLU A 152 34.65 -5.84 -8.64
CA GLU A 152 35.91 -5.15 -8.86
C GLU A 152 35.92 -3.74 -8.22
N ILE A 153 34.89 -2.93 -8.49
CA ILE A 153 34.77 -1.56 -7.96
C ILE A 153 34.77 -1.57 -6.43
N LEU A 154 33.97 -2.44 -5.81
CA LEU A 154 33.89 -2.52 -4.36
C LEU A 154 35.18 -3.06 -3.76
N SER A 155 35.80 -4.07 -4.40
CA SER A 155 37.05 -4.63 -3.89
C SER A 155 38.19 -3.61 -3.88
N GLN A 156 38.29 -2.79 -4.93
CA GLN A 156 39.23 -1.68 -4.97
C GLN A 156 38.92 -0.60 -3.93
N ARG A 157 37.63 -0.25 -3.76
CA ARG A 157 37.19 0.79 -2.83
C ARG A 157 37.54 0.48 -1.37
N PHE A 158 37.43 -0.77 -0.96
CA PHE A 158 37.63 -1.19 0.44
C PHE A 158 38.95 -1.94 0.67
N ASP A 159 39.81 -2.06 -0.35
CA ASP A 159 41.06 -2.84 -0.33
C ASP A 159 40.87 -4.26 0.24
N LYS A 160 39.76 -4.90 -0.13
CA LYS A 160 39.35 -6.23 0.34
C LYS A 160 38.68 -6.99 -0.78
N LYS A 161 38.82 -8.31 -0.79
CA LYS A 161 38.10 -9.16 -1.77
C LYS A 161 36.61 -9.20 -1.43
N ILE A 162 35.80 -8.54 -2.25
CA ILE A 162 34.33 -8.56 -2.16
C ILE A 162 33.77 -9.50 -3.22
N SER A 163 32.78 -10.30 -2.86
CA SER A 163 32.11 -11.22 -3.79
C SER A 163 30.59 -11.07 -3.74
N ILE A 164 29.96 -11.02 -4.91
CA ILE A 164 28.53 -10.95 -5.12
C ILE A 164 28.08 -12.29 -5.71
N LYS A 165 27.22 -13.02 -5.00
CA LYS A 165 26.84 -14.39 -5.33
C LYS A 165 25.32 -14.56 -5.41
N ILE A 166 24.87 -15.50 -6.23
CA ILE A 166 23.44 -15.84 -6.37
C ILE A 166 23.25 -17.26 -5.84
N PRO A 167 22.82 -17.44 -4.58
CA PRO A 167 22.63 -18.77 -4.03
C PRO A 167 21.41 -19.41 -4.71
N LYS A 168 21.54 -20.69 -5.09
CA LYS A 168 20.46 -21.45 -5.75
C LYS A 168 19.75 -22.42 -4.81
N ILE A 169 20.42 -22.91 -3.77
CA ILE A 169 19.91 -23.87 -2.78
C ILE A 169 20.51 -23.61 -1.40
N GLY A 170 19.95 -24.24 -0.36
CA GLY A 170 20.45 -24.19 1.02
C GLY A 170 20.04 -22.93 1.81
N GLU A 171 20.61 -22.74 3.00
CA GLU A 171 20.23 -21.65 3.92
C GLU A 171 20.40 -20.25 3.32
N LYS A 172 21.52 -20.01 2.63
CA LYS A 172 21.80 -18.74 1.95
C LYS A 172 20.68 -18.40 0.94
N ARG A 173 20.18 -19.40 0.22
CA ARG A 173 19.04 -19.25 -0.69
C ARG A 173 17.75 -18.91 0.06
N ARG A 174 17.45 -19.61 1.17
CA ARG A 174 16.26 -19.33 1.98
C ARG A 174 16.25 -17.91 2.52
N ILE A 175 17.40 -17.37 2.90
CA ILE A 175 17.51 -15.98 3.38
C ILE A 175 17.28 -14.98 2.23
N CYS A 176 17.78 -15.27 1.02
CA CYS A 176 17.43 -14.49 -0.17
C CYS A 176 15.94 -14.55 -0.49
N ASP A 177 15.31 -15.73 -0.39
CA ASP A 177 13.87 -15.89 -0.58
C ASP A 177 13.09 -15.08 0.45
N LEU A 178 13.50 -15.09 1.73
CA LEU A 178 12.90 -14.29 2.78
C LEU A 178 13.03 -12.77 2.50
N ALA A 179 14.19 -12.33 2.04
CA ALA A 179 14.41 -10.93 1.67
C ALA A 179 13.47 -10.50 0.54
N PHE A 180 13.29 -11.34 -0.49
CA PHE A 180 12.37 -11.09 -1.58
C PHE A 180 10.90 -11.10 -1.14
N GLN A 181 10.49 -12.04 -0.30
CA GLN A 181 9.13 -12.07 0.26
C GLN A 181 8.84 -10.83 1.10
N ASN A 182 9.80 -10.36 1.91
CA ASN A 182 9.64 -9.11 2.66
C ASN A 182 9.50 -7.89 1.75
N ALA A 183 10.22 -7.83 0.63
CA ALA A 183 10.06 -6.78 -0.36
C ALA A 183 8.65 -6.80 -1.00
N LEU A 184 8.09 -7.97 -1.30
CA LEU A 184 6.70 -8.11 -1.75
C LEU A 184 5.69 -7.67 -0.68
N LEU A 185 5.87 -8.08 0.57
CA LEU A 185 5.00 -7.69 1.68
C LEU A 185 5.02 -6.18 1.93
N ASN A 186 6.16 -5.53 1.74
CA ASN A 186 6.29 -4.08 1.82
C ASN A 186 5.42 -3.38 0.77
N ILE A 187 5.43 -3.87 -0.48
CA ILE A 187 4.55 -3.36 -1.54
C ILE A 187 3.08 -3.53 -1.16
N GLU A 188 2.69 -4.69 -0.62
CA GLU A 188 1.30 -4.94 -0.22
C GLU A 188 0.85 -4.07 0.96
N LYS A 189 1.74 -3.81 1.92
CA LYS A 189 1.48 -2.87 3.02
C LYS A 189 1.33 -1.45 2.50
N GLU A 190 2.21 -1.02 1.60
CA GLU A 190 2.16 0.33 1.03
C GLU A 190 0.90 0.55 0.20
N GLN A 191 0.45 -0.47 -0.54
CA GLN A 191 -0.84 -0.44 -1.23
C GLN A 191 -2.02 -0.35 -0.26
N LYS A 192 -1.99 -1.07 0.86
CA LYS A 192 -3.05 -0.99 1.89
C LYS A 192 -3.04 0.36 2.60
N ASN A 193 -1.86 0.94 2.83
CA ASN A 193 -1.71 2.25 3.44
C ASN A 193 -2.19 3.36 2.51
N HIS A 194 -1.78 3.36 1.23
CA HIS A 194 -2.27 4.30 0.23
C HIS A 194 -3.74 4.07 -0.16
N GLY A 195 -4.27 2.87 0.03
CA GLY A 195 -5.65 2.52 -0.27
C GLY A 195 -6.71 3.19 0.61
N PHE A 196 -6.33 3.95 1.64
CA PHE A 196 -7.27 4.76 2.42
C PHE A 196 -6.82 6.20 2.64
N THR A 197 -5.59 6.59 2.23
CA THR A 197 -5.07 7.94 2.50
C THR A 197 -5.88 9.01 1.78
N ILE A 198 -6.13 8.83 0.47
CA ILE A 198 -6.92 9.80 -0.29
C ILE A 198 -8.38 9.84 0.19
N GLN A 199 -8.97 8.71 0.55
CA GLN A 199 -10.35 8.66 1.07
C GLN A 199 -10.46 9.35 2.43
N LYS A 200 -9.46 9.18 3.31
CA LYS A 200 -9.39 9.87 4.60
C LYS A 200 -9.16 11.37 4.42
N GLU A 201 -8.31 11.76 3.48
CA GLU A 201 -8.07 13.16 3.12
C GLU A 201 -9.34 13.80 2.53
N LEU A 202 -10.01 13.14 1.58
CA LEU A 202 -11.29 13.59 1.00
C LEU A 202 -12.35 13.75 2.10
N LYS A 203 -12.49 12.73 2.97
CA LYS A 203 -13.39 12.79 4.12
C LYS A 203 -13.08 13.98 5.01
N SER A 204 -11.82 14.17 5.38
CA SER A 204 -11.41 15.26 6.27
C SER A 204 -11.52 16.64 5.62
N TYR A 205 -11.22 16.75 4.32
CA TYR A 205 -11.18 18.01 3.59
C TYR A 205 -12.58 18.53 3.28
N PHE A 206 -13.47 17.64 2.81
CA PHE A 206 -14.85 17.99 2.48
C PHE A 206 -15.83 17.80 3.64
N GLY A 207 -15.38 17.25 4.77
CA GLY A 207 -16.23 17.01 5.94
C GLY A 207 -17.30 15.94 5.69
N LEU A 208 -16.96 14.91 4.92
CA LEU A 208 -17.90 13.83 4.55
C LEU A 208 -18.28 12.99 5.78
N GLU A 209 -19.52 12.52 5.84
CA GLU A 209 -19.99 11.66 6.93
C GLU A 209 -19.41 10.24 6.79
N ASN A 210 -19.35 9.74 5.56
CA ASN A 210 -18.88 8.41 5.20
C ASN A 210 -17.42 8.44 4.75
N LEU A 211 -16.74 7.29 4.82
CA LEU A 211 -15.42 7.14 4.20
C LEU A 211 -15.66 6.70 2.74
N PRO A 212 -15.22 7.47 1.72
CA PRO A 212 -15.63 7.25 0.34
C PRO A 212 -14.93 6.03 -0.30
N ASN A 213 -15.35 4.82 0.07
CA ASN A 213 -14.77 3.57 -0.44
C ASN A 213 -15.45 3.12 -1.75
N ASP A 214 -16.76 3.29 -1.82
CA ASP A 214 -17.58 3.13 -3.03
C ASP A 214 -18.01 4.51 -3.53
N ILE A 215 -17.45 4.94 -4.67
CA ILE A 215 -17.71 6.23 -5.30
C ILE A 215 -18.39 6.01 -6.65
N GLU A 216 -19.55 6.63 -6.86
CA GLU A 216 -20.24 6.67 -8.15
C GLU A 216 -20.11 8.06 -8.78
N ILE A 217 -19.67 8.11 -10.03
CA ILE A 217 -19.40 9.34 -10.75
C ILE A 217 -20.37 9.44 -11.93
N PHE A 218 -21.05 10.58 -12.05
CA PHE A 218 -22.07 10.83 -13.08
C PHE A 218 -21.62 11.90 -14.07
N ASP A 219 -21.76 11.60 -15.36
CA ASP A 219 -21.46 12.49 -16.48
C ASP A 219 -22.55 12.42 -17.55
N ASN A 220 -22.87 13.58 -18.15
CA ASN A 220 -23.77 13.69 -19.29
C ASN A 220 -22.93 13.82 -20.57
N SER A 221 -22.78 12.72 -21.31
CA SER A 221 -22.02 12.73 -22.56
C SER A 221 -22.94 12.98 -23.76
N HIS A 222 -22.70 14.09 -24.46
CA HIS A 222 -23.36 14.39 -25.72
C HIS A 222 -22.61 13.74 -26.89
N LEU A 223 -23.01 12.53 -27.27
CA LEU A 223 -22.61 11.98 -28.57
C LEU A 223 -23.35 12.77 -29.65
N GLN A 224 -22.59 13.56 -30.42
CA GLN A 224 -23.05 14.44 -31.48
C GLN A 224 -24.14 13.78 -32.37
N GLY A 225 -25.41 14.04 -32.03
CA GLY A 225 -26.54 13.95 -32.97
C GLY A 225 -27.41 12.69 -32.98
N VAL A 226 -27.22 11.66 -32.14
CA VAL A 226 -28.01 10.40 -32.30
C VAL A 226 -28.68 9.85 -31.03
N ALA A 227 -28.13 10.09 -29.82
CA ALA A 227 -28.79 9.67 -28.57
C ALA A 227 -28.28 10.45 -27.35
N ASN A 228 -29.18 10.86 -26.46
CA ASN A 228 -28.84 11.45 -25.16
C ASN A 228 -28.51 10.32 -24.19
N VAL A 229 -27.24 10.22 -23.76
CA VAL A 229 -26.75 9.14 -22.91
C VAL A 229 -26.12 9.73 -21.64
N GLY A 230 -26.59 9.27 -20.49
CA GLY A 230 -25.93 9.48 -19.21
C GLY A 230 -24.99 8.33 -18.90
N ALA A 231 -23.83 8.62 -18.32
CA ALA A 231 -22.86 7.61 -17.90
C ALA A 231 -22.70 7.65 -16.38
N MET A 232 -22.63 6.46 -15.77
CA MET A 232 -22.20 6.27 -14.40
C MET A 232 -21.00 5.32 -14.39
N VAL A 233 -19.90 5.78 -13.80
CA VAL A 233 -18.71 4.97 -13.57
C VAL A 233 -18.51 4.80 -12.07
N THR A 234 -17.97 3.65 -11.66
CA THR A 234 -17.78 3.32 -10.24
C THR A 234 -16.30 3.12 -9.94
N TYR A 235 -15.85 3.74 -8.85
CA TYR A 235 -14.55 3.50 -8.24
C TYR A 235 -14.77 2.85 -6.88
N SER A 236 -14.27 1.63 -6.70
CA SER A 236 -14.47 0.85 -5.48
C SER A 236 -13.22 0.05 -5.13
N ALA A 237 -12.95 -0.15 -3.84
CA ALA A 237 -11.80 -0.93 -3.36
C ALA A 237 -10.46 -0.49 -4.01
N ASN A 238 -10.28 0.81 -4.19
CA ASN A 238 -9.09 1.42 -4.82
C ASN A 238 -8.86 1.07 -6.29
N SER A 239 -9.92 0.76 -7.03
CA SER A 239 -9.83 0.49 -8.47
C SER A 239 -11.12 0.84 -9.21
N TRP A 240 -11.03 0.99 -10.53
CA TRP A 240 -12.19 1.20 -11.38
C TRP A 240 -12.98 -0.10 -11.57
N ASP A 241 -14.22 -0.14 -11.09
CA ASP A 241 -15.09 -1.31 -11.24
C ASP A 241 -15.94 -1.20 -12.51
N LYS A 242 -15.37 -1.66 -13.63
CA LYS A 242 -16.04 -1.69 -14.94
C LYS A 242 -17.32 -2.52 -14.96
N SER A 243 -17.48 -3.49 -14.05
CA SER A 243 -18.69 -4.33 -14.00
C SER A 243 -19.91 -3.55 -13.50
N LYS A 244 -19.68 -2.49 -12.70
CA LYS A 244 -20.71 -1.60 -12.18
C LYS A 244 -21.02 -0.40 -13.08
N TYR A 245 -20.32 -0.24 -14.19
CA TYR A 245 -20.58 0.87 -15.11
C TYR A 245 -21.98 0.77 -15.71
N ARG A 246 -22.68 1.90 -15.82
CA ARG A 246 -24.02 1.96 -16.39
C ARG A 246 -24.11 3.08 -17.43
N LYS A 247 -24.84 2.80 -18.51
CA LYS A 247 -25.23 3.78 -19.52
C LYS A 247 -26.74 3.90 -19.48
N PHE A 248 -27.23 5.12 -19.38
CA PHE A 248 -28.65 5.42 -19.32
C PHE A 248 -29.06 6.04 -20.64
N HIS A 249 -30.03 5.42 -21.32
CA HIS A 249 -30.69 6.05 -22.46
C HIS A 249 -31.71 7.06 -21.92
N LEU A 250 -31.49 8.34 -22.24
CA LEU A 250 -32.22 9.47 -21.68
C LEU A 250 -33.22 10.02 -22.69
N LYS A 251 -34.34 10.52 -22.17
CA LYS A 251 -35.45 11.03 -23.00
C LYS A 251 -35.42 12.55 -23.16
N HIS A 252 -34.82 13.24 -22.19
CA HIS A 252 -34.81 14.70 -22.12
C HIS A 252 -33.70 15.31 -22.97
N LYS A 253 -33.94 16.51 -23.51
CA LYS A 253 -32.95 17.24 -24.33
C LYS A 253 -32.03 18.16 -23.53
N ASN A 254 -32.42 18.55 -22.31
CA ASN A 254 -31.64 19.44 -21.45
C ASN A 254 -30.81 18.62 -20.44
N ASP A 255 -29.55 18.99 -20.25
CA ASP A 255 -28.60 18.39 -19.30
C ASP A 255 -29.13 18.29 -17.87
N TYR A 256 -29.86 19.31 -17.42
CA TYR A 256 -30.42 19.31 -16.07
C TYR A 256 -31.45 18.18 -15.88
N ASP A 257 -32.38 18.06 -16.82
CA ASP A 257 -33.42 17.03 -16.78
C ASP A 257 -32.83 15.63 -17.03
N GLN A 258 -31.80 15.54 -17.87
CA GLN A 258 -31.02 14.33 -18.09
C GLN A 258 -30.36 13.84 -16.80
N MET A 259 -29.66 14.72 -16.09
CA MET A 259 -29.00 14.37 -14.83
C MET A 259 -30.03 13.99 -13.76
N ARG A 260 -31.15 14.73 -13.68
CA ARG A 260 -32.29 14.37 -12.82
C ARG A 260 -32.79 12.95 -13.07
N GLU A 261 -32.98 12.60 -14.34
CA GLU A 261 -33.44 11.27 -14.74
C GLU A 261 -32.43 10.17 -14.32
N VAL A 262 -31.13 10.39 -14.53
CA VAL A 262 -30.08 9.42 -14.15
C VAL A 262 -30.04 9.21 -12.64
N LEU A 263 -29.96 10.29 -11.86
CA LEU A 263 -29.85 10.23 -10.40
C LEU A 263 -31.11 9.62 -9.77
N MET A 264 -32.31 9.97 -10.25
CA MET A 264 -33.56 9.36 -9.79
C MET A 264 -33.61 7.86 -10.08
N ARG A 265 -33.23 7.43 -11.29
CA ARG A 265 -33.20 6.00 -11.64
C ARG A 265 -32.23 5.24 -10.74
N ARG A 266 -31.04 5.78 -10.46
CA ARG A 266 -30.07 5.14 -9.58
C ARG A 266 -30.56 5.05 -8.14
N ALA A 267 -31.18 6.12 -7.62
CA ALA A 267 -31.73 6.14 -6.26
C ALA A 267 -32.87 5.12 -6.07
N LEU A 268 -33.72 4.94 -7.08
CA LEU A 268 -34.80 3.93 -7.07
C LEU A 268 -34.29 2.49 -7.05
N ASP A 269 -33.03 2.27 -7.44
CA ASP A 269 -32.41 0.94 -7.42
C ASP A 269 -31.63 0.65 -6.12
N PHE A 270 -31.65 1.56 -5.12
CA PHE A 270 -30.93 1.34 -3.85
C PHE A 270 -31.34 0.06 -3.10
N ASP A 271 -32.59 -0.38 -3.25
CA ASP A 271 -33.08 -1.63 -2.65
C ASP A 271 -32.50 -2.88 -3.32
N LYS A 272 -32.05 -2.77 -4.57
CA LYS A 272 -31.45 -3.89 -5.34
C LYS A 272 -29.93 -3.85 -5.31
N ILE A 273 -29.38 -2.64 -5.41
CA ILE A 273 -27.95 -2.36 -5.45
C ILE A 273 -27.69 -1.30 -4.38
N PRO A 274 -26.99 -1.66 -3.29
CA PRO A 274 -26.76 -0.77 -2.16
C PRO A 274 -26.29 0.63 -2.59
N PRO A 275 -26.68 1.68 -1.85
CA PRO A 275 -26.18 3.02 -2.09
C PRO A 275 -24.65 3.08 -1.92
N PRO A 276 -23.94 3.91 -2.70
CA PRO A 276 -22.50 4.14 -2.51
C PRO A 276 -22.22 5.02 -1.30
N ASP A 277 -20.95 5.17 -0.92
CA ASP A 277 -20.55 6.12 0.13
C ASP A 277 -20.59 7.57 -0.37
N LEU A 278 -20.28 7.79 -1.66
CA LEU A 278 -20.15 9.12 -2.27
C LEU A 278 -20.67 9.16 -3.71
N TRP A 279 -21.49 10.17 -4.00
CA TRP A 279 -21.80 10.61 -5.36
C TRP A 279 -20.93 11.78 -5.78
N LEU A 280 -20.30 11.66 -6.95
CA LEU A 280 -19.54 12.73 -7.60
C LEU A 280 -20.23 13.13 -8.91
N ILE A 281 -20.56 14.40 -9.06
CA ILE A 281 -21.36 14.90 -10.18
C ILE A 281 -20.55 15.90 -11.01
N ASP A 282 -20.47 15.71 -12.33
CA ASP A 282 -20.02 16.78 -13.23
C ASP A 282 -21.13 17.82 -13.39
N GLY A 283 -21.03 18.91 -12.63
CA GLY A 283 -22.03 19.95 -12.62
C GLY A 283 -21.87 20.95 -11.48
N GLY A 284 -22.45 22.14 -11.69
CA GLY A 284 -22.42 23.21 -10.70
C GLY A 284 -23.47 23.04 -9.59
N LYS A 285 -23.64 24.11 -8.80
CA LYS A 285 -24.53 24.17 -7.62
C LYS A 285 -25.95 23.63 -7.86
N ALA A 286 -26.56 23.92 -9.02
CA ALA A 286 -27.92 23.46 -9.31
C ALA A 286 -28.06 21.93 -9.34
N LEU A 287 -27.03 21.21 -9.80
CA LEU A 287 -27.03 19.74 -9.80
C LEU A 287 -26.69 19.17 -8.42
N LEU A 288 -25.84 19.86 -7.65
CA LEU A 288 -25.57 19.51 -6.26
C LEU A 288 -26.84 19.55 -5.40
N ASP A 289 -27.59 20.65 -5.49
CA ASP A 289 -28.83 20.84 -4.71
C ASP A 289 -29.89 19.79 -5.12
N LEU A 290 -30.02 19.53 -6.42
CA LEU A 290 -30.88 18.46 -6.95
C LEU A 290 -30.53 17.07 -6.40
N ALA A 291 -29.25 16.71 -6.39
CA ALA A 291 -28.82 15.41 -5.90
C ALA A 291 -29.09 15.25 -4.41
N LYS A 292 -28.90 16.32 -3.62
CA LYS A 292 -29.25 16.34 -2.19
C LYS A 292 -30.73 16.08 -1.97
N GLU A 293 -31.60 16.75 -2.73
CA GLU A 293 -33.05 16.52 -2.65
C GLU A 293 -33.42 15.05 -2.94
N ILE A 294 -32.78 14.44 -3.94
CA ILE A 294 -33.02 13.04 -4.32
C ILE A 294 -32.57 12.08 -3.21
N ILE A 295 -31.36 12.24 -2.67
CA ILE A 295 -30.83 11.38 -1.60
C ILE A 295 -31.64 11.51 -0.30
N VAL A 296 -32.02 12.73 0.07
CA VAL A 296 -32.91 12.97 1.22
C VAL A 296 -34.25 12.27 1.01
N SER A 297 -34.81 12.33 -0.21
CA SER A 297 -36.08 11.68 -0.53
C SER A 297 -35.98 10.15 -0.55
N SER A 298 -34.82 9.58 -0.88
CA SER A 298 -34.60 8.13 -0.85
C SER A 298 -34.28 7.60 0.56
N GLY A 299 -33.98 8.48 1.53
CA GLY A 299 -33.59 8.09 2.89
C GLY A 299 -32.23 7.40 2.97
N ALA A 300 -31.40 7.52 1.93
CA ALA A 300 -30.08 6.89 1.89
C ALA A 300 -29.02 7.81 2.52
N ASN A 301 -28.02 7.23 3.18
CA ASN A 301 -26.88 7.98 3.70
C ASN A 301 -25.75 7.98 2.67
N VAL A 302 -25.75 8.99 1.79
CA VAL A 302 -24.77 9.14 0.70
C VAL A 302 -24.24 10.56 0.71
N ASP A 303 -22.92 10.72 0.80
CA ASP A 303 -22.30 12.04 0.66
C ASP A 303 -22.33 12.50 -0.81
N ILE A 304 -22.34 13.81 -1.05
CA ILE A 304 -22.45 14.35 -2.41
C ILE A 304 -21.43 15.46 -2.64
N LEU A 305 -20.65 15.30 -3.70
CA LEU A 305 -19.74 16.32 -4.23
C LEU A 305 -20.08 16.64 -5.69
N ALA A 306 -19.85 17.88 -6.08
CA ALA A 306 -20.09 18.34 -7.44
C ALA A 306 -18.91 19.19 -7.94
N ILE A 307 -18.54 19.00 -9.19
CA ILE A 307 -17.43 19.71 -9.84
C ILE A 307 -18.04 20.67 -10.86
N SER A 308 -17.91 21.97 -10.61
CA SER A 308 -18.31 22.98 -11.58
C SER A 308 -17.22 23.19 -12.61
N LYS A 309 -17.59 23.31 -13.88
CA LYS A 309 -16.70 23.87 -14.90
C LYS A 309 -16.35 25.33 -14.54
N GLU A 310 -15.09 25.68 -14.72
CA GLU A 310 -14.59 27.04 -14.51
C GLU A 310 -15.33 28.00 -15.46
N LYS A 311 -15.94 29.04 -14.90
CA LYS A 311 -16.43 30.16 -15.71
C LYS A 311 -15.21 31.03 -16.02
N ILE A 312 -14.65 30.87 -17.21
CA ILE A 312 -13.79 31.92 -17.77
C ILE A 312 -14.71 33.12 -18.01
N ASP A 313 -14.66 34.12 -17.12
CA ASP A 313 -15.39 35.37 -17.30
C ASP A 313 -14.91 36.03 -18.60
N ALA A 314 -15.66 35.80 -19.69
CA ALA A 314 -15.45 36.45 -20.98
C ALA A 314 -15.95 37.92 -20.97
N LYS A 315 -15.65 38.66 -19.89
CA LYS A 315 -15.84 40.12 -19.79
C LYS A 315 -14.72 40.76 -18.97
N ALA A 316 -13.55 40.79 -19.58
CA ALA A 316 -12.53 41.80 -19.33
C ALA A 316 -11.99 42.29 -20.69
N HIS A 317 -12.85 42.97 -21.43
CA HIS A 317 -12.49 43.93 -22.49
C HIS A 317 -13.35 45.16 -22.30
#